data_AF-A0A2M8C9Y1-F1
#
_entry.id   AF-A0A2M8C9Y1-F1
#
_cell.length_a   1.000
_cell.length_b   1.000
_cell.length_c   1.000
_cell.angle_alpha   90.00
_cell.angle_beta   90.00
_cell.angle_gamma   90.00
#
_symmetry.space_group_name_H-M   'P 1'
#
loop_
_entity.id
_entity.type
_entity.pdbx_description
1 polymer ?
#
loop_
_entity_poly.entity_id
_entity_poly.type
_entity_poly.pdbx_seq_one_letter_code
_entity_poly.pdbx_strand_id
1 'polypeptide(L)'
;MNIEVLIEKWFERKISLERIEKYYKQLRIEKRRFLEDIDLENIRVSCVQRQIQPVGNIEEYIDMLCGFIDQAVKEGSHLVIFPEYNFFDLFGLIPEFNFLNQILNKKAIKVKDKDKDKDKDKDK
;
A
#
# COMPACT_ATOMS: atom_id res chain seq x y z
N MET A 1 -21.47 -23.06 11.96
CA MET A 1 -20.34 -22.77 11.03
C MET A 1 -19.33 -21.95 11.82
N ASN A 2 -18.08 -22.42 11.94
CA ASN A 2 -17.06 -21.75 12.76
C ASN A 2 -16.62 -20.43 12.07
N ILE A 3 -16.47 -19.36 12.84
CA ILE A 3 -16.11 -18.03 12.33
C ILE A 3 -14.71 -18.02 11.71
N GLU A 4 -13.81 -18.87 12.22
CA GLU A 4 -12.47 -19.08 11.67
C GLU A 4 -12.54 -19.59 10.23
N VAL A 5 -13.41 -20.57 9.96
CA VAL A 5 -13.62 -21.14 8.62
C VAL A 5 -14.20 -20.11 7.65
N LEU A 6 -15.01 -19.16 8.14
CA LEU A 6 -15.52 -18.06 7.33
C LEU A 6 -14.43 -17.06 6.96
N ILE A 7 -13.57 -16.72 7.93
CA ILE A 7 -12.45 -15.80 7.74
C ILE A 7 -11.43 -16.42 6.78
N GLU A 8 -11.12 -17.70 6.96
CA GLU A 8 -10.22 -18.45 6.07
C GLU A 8 -10.74 -18.46 4.64
N LYS A 9 -12.01 -18.85 4.42
CA LYS A 9 -12.64 -18.79 3.09
C LYS A 9 -12.68 -17.39 2.50
N TRP A 10 -12.80 -16.36 3.33
CA TRP A 10 -12.73 -14.98 2.87
C TRP A 10 -11.34 -14.62 2.35
N PHE A 11 -10.29 -14.95 3.11
CA PHE A 11 -8.91 -14.71 2.70
C PHE A 11 -8.51 -15.55 1.50
N GLU A 12 -8.91 -16.82 1.39
CA GLU A 12 -8.69 -17.63 0.19
C GLU A 12 -9.29 -16.98 -1.06
N ARG A 13 -10.44 -16.30 -0.92
CA ARG A 13 -11.08 -15.58 -2.03
C ARG A 13 -10.39 -14.26 -2.34
N LYS A 14 -9.90 -13.52 -1.33
CA LYS A 14 -9.32 -12.18 -1.47
C LYS A 14 -7.82 -12.19 -1.81
N ILE A 15 -7.09 -13.19 -1.31
CA ILE A 15 -5.65 -13.39 -1.44
C ILE A 15 -5.45 -14.85 -1.87
N SER A 16 -5.62 -15.13 -3.16
CA SER A 16 -5.34 -16.45 -3.71
C SER A 16 -4.05 -16.42 -4.51
N LEU A 17 -3.19 -17.41 -4.31
CA LEU A 17 -1.94 -17.53 -5.03
C LEU A 17 -2.19 -17.61 -6.55
N GLU A 18 -3.21 -18.37 -6.95
CA GLU A 18 -3.62 -18.49 -8.36
C GLU A 18 -3.99 -17.15 -8.99
N ARG A 19 -4.71 -16.28 -8.25
CA ARG A 19 -5.06 -14.93 -8.72
C ARG A 19 -3.81 -14.07 -8.85
N ILE A 20 -2.95 -14.09 -7.85
CA ILE A 20 -1.69 -13.32 -7.85
C ILE A 20 -0.82 -13.75 -9.05
N GLU A 21 -0.63 -15.05 -9.26
CA GLU A 21 0.15 -15.57 -10.37
C GLU A 21 -0.46 -15.24 -11.74
N LYS A 22 -1.78 -15.38 -11.86
CA LYS A 22 -2.51 -15.00 -13.08
C LYS A 22 -2.33 -13.52 -13.37
N TYR A 23 -2.48 -12.66 -12.36
CA TYR A 23 -2.34 -11.22 -12.50
C TYR A 23 -0.89 -10.83 -12.84
N TYR A 24 0.09 -11.40 -12.15
CA TYR A 24 1.51 -11.20 -12.44
C TYR A 24 1.87 -11.52 -13.90
N LYS A 25 1.33 -12.63 -14.45
CA LYS A 25 1.52 -12.98 -15.87
C LYS A 25 0.89 -11.94 -16.81
N GLN A 26 -0.20 -11.30 -16.42
CA GLN A 26 -0.87 -10.26 -17.22
C GLN A 26 -0.09 -8.95 -17.25
N LEU A 27 0.70 -8.64 -16.22
CA LEU A 27 1.52 -7.43 -16.15
C LEU A 27 2.66 -7.38 -17.18
N ARG A 28 2.99 -8.52 -17.84
CA ARG A 28 4.02 -8.61 -18.89
C ARG A 28 5.37 -7.98 -18.49
N ILE A 29 5.74 -8.11 -17.23
CA ILE A 29 7.00 -7.54 -16.70
C ILE A 29 8.18 -8.24 -17.39
N GLU A 30 8.91 -7.48 -18.20
CA GLU A 30 10.12 -7.96 -18.87
C GLU A 30 11.27 -8.04 -17.87
N LYS A 31 11.82 -9.25 -17.68
CA LYS A 31 13.05 -9.42 -16.88
C LYS A 31 14.23 -8.85 -17.66
N ARG A 32 14.79 -7.73 -17.21
CA ARG A 32 16.09 -7.25 -17.68
C ARG A 32 17.24 -7.84 -16.84
N ARG A 33 18.35 -8.15 -17.49
CA ARG A 33 19.62 -8.43 -16.80
C ARG A 33 20.15 -7.10 -16.27
N PHE A 34 19.93 -6.88 -14.98
CA PHE A 34 20.12 -5.58 -14.32
C PHE A 34 21.59 -5.22 -14.06
N LEU A 35 22.53 -6.16 -14.25
CA LEU A 35 23.87 -6.07 -13.66
C LEU A 35 24.99 -5.66 -14.63
N GLU A 36 24.73 -5.54 -15.93
CA GLU A 36 25.80 -5.31 -16.91
C GLU A 36 26.15 -3.81 -17.08
N ASP A 37 25.27 -2.89 -16.68
CA ASP A 37 25.40 -1.43 -16.95
C ASP A 37 25.27 -0.51 -15.71
N ILE A 38 25.37 -1.03 -14.49
CA ILE A 38 25.27 -0.20 -13.27
C ILE A 38 26.64 0.33 -12.86
N ASP A 39 26.80 1.65 -12.87
CA ASP A 39 27.90 2.34 -12.20
C ASP A 39 27.66 2.33 -10.68
N LEU A 40 28.46 1.55 -9.96
CA LEU A 40 28.37 1.44 -8.49
C LEU A 40 28.71 2.75 -7.77
N GLU A 41 29.41 3.68 -8.43
CA GLU A 41 29.70 5.00 -7.89
C GLU A 41 28.53 5.98 -8.10
N ASN A 42 27.56 5.63 -8.95
CA ASN A 42 26.43 6.49 -9.32
C ASN A 42 25.07 5.77 -9.27
N ILE A 43 24.67 5.42 -8.04
CA ILE A 43 23.39 4.76 -7.79
C ILE A 43 22.29 5.79 -7.51
N ARG A 44 21.42 6.00 -8.49
CA ARG A 44 20.14 6.70 -8.29
C ARG A 44 19.13 5.86 -7.49
N VAL A 45 18.59 6.44 -6.42
CA VAL A 45 17.59 5.84 -5.53
C VAL A 45 16.31 6.66 -5.52
N SER A 46 15.15 6.01 -5.67
CA SER A 46 13.82 6.61 -5.46
C SER A 46 13.23 6.15 -4.14
N CYS A 47 12.85 7.08 -3.28
CA CYS A 47 12.15 6.80 -2.03
C CYS A 47 10.66 7.11 -2.18
N VAL A 48 9.80 6.13 -1.93
CA VAL A 48 8.35 6.30 -2.01
C VAL A 48 7.85 6.91 -0.71
N GLN A 49 7.12 8.02 -0.81
CA GLN A 49 6.36 8.60 0.30
C GLN A 49 4.88 8.61 -0.08
N ARG A 50 4.04 8.00 0.76
CA ARG A 50 2.60 7.85 0.51
C ARG A 50 1.82 7.71 1.81
N GLN A 51 0.52 7.94 1.73
CA GLN A 51 -0.40 7.59 2.80
C GLN A 51 -0.89 6.15 2.63
N ILE A 52 -1.17 5.47 3.73
CA ILE A 52 -1.83 4.16 3.72
C ILE A 52 -3.24 4.34 3.16
N GLN A 53 -3.57 3.56 2.14
CA GLN A 53 -4.83 3.53 1.42
C GLN A 53 -5.32 2.08 1.33
N PRO A 54 -6.24 1.66 2.22
CA PRO A 54 -6.75 0.30 2.21
C PRO A 54 -7.33 -0.10 0.85
N VAL A 55 -6.91 -1.25 0.33
CA VAL A 55 -7.34 -1.80 -0.96
C VAL A 55 -8.44 -2.85 -0.82
N GLY A 56 -9.29 -2.99 -1.84
CA GLY A 56 -10.41 -3.94 -1.83
C GLY A 56 -10.06 -5.34 -2.33
N ASN A 57 -8.94 -5.48 -3.04
CA ASN A 57 -8.41 -6.73 -3.59
C ASN A 57 -6.88 -6.67 -3.73
N ILE A 58 -6.25 -7.81 -3.99
CA ILE A 58 -4.79 -7.92 -4.10
C ILE A 58 -4.25 -7.27 -5.38
N GLU A 59 -5.04 -7.26 -6.46
CA GLU A 59 -4.66 -6.68 -7.75
C GLU A 59 -4.46 -5.16 -7.63
N GLU A 60 -5.33 -4.44 -6.93
CA GLU A 60 -5.20 -3.01 -6.63
C GLU A 60 -3.88 -2.68 -5.89
N TYR A 61 -3.47 -3.54 -4.95
CA TYR A 61 -2.20 -3.37 -4.24
C TYR A 61 -1.01 -3.58 -5.16
N ILE A 62 -1.08 -4.59 -6.04
CA ILE A 62 -0.03 -4.87 -7.03
C ILE A 62 0.10 -3.68 -8.01
N ASP A 63 -1.02 -3.18 -8.53
CA ASP A 63 -1.06 -2.03 -9.45
C ASP A 63 -0.44 -0.79 -8.84
N MET A 64 -0.77 -0.51 -7.58
CA MET A 64 -0.19 0.61 -6.84
C MET A 64 1.33 0.48 -6.73
N LEU A 65 1.84 -0.71 -6.39
CA LEU A 65 3.29 -0.96 -6.33
C LEU A 65 3.96 -0.81 -7.70
N CYS A 66 3.36 -1.39 -8.73
CA CYS A 66 3.84 -1.29 -10.11
C CYS A 66 3.89 0.17 -10.56
N GLY A 67 2.90 0.99 -10.19
CA GLY A 67 2.90 2.43 -10.51
C GLY A 67 4.11 3.17 -9.94
N PHE A 68 4.50 2.89 -8.70
CA PHE A 68 5.71 3.49 -8.11
C PHE A 68 6.99 3.00 -8.79
N ILE A 69 7.06 1.70 -9.11
CA ILE A 69 8.21 1.12 -9.80
C ILE A 69 8.34 1.71 -11.21
N ASP A 70 7.24 1.81 -11.96
CA ASP A 70 7.21 2.40 -13.30
C ASP A 70 7.69 3.85 -13.30
N GLN A 71 7.29 4.63 -12.28
CA GLN A 71 7.79 5.99 -12.13
C GLN A 71 9.29 6.01 -11.86
N ALA A 72 9.78 5.18 -10.95
CA ALA A 72 11.21 5.11 -10.64
C ALA A 72 12.05 4.64 -11.85
N VAL A 73 11.54 3.70 -12.64
CA VAL A 73 12.18 3.26 -13.89
C VAL A 73 12.26 4.40 -14.90
N LYS A 74 11.18 5.18 -15.09
CA LYS A 74 11.18 6.37 -15.97
C LYS A 74 12.16 7.44 -15.50
N GLU A 75 12.41 7.52 -14.20
CA GLU A 75 13.41 8.40 -13.61
C GLU A 75 14.83 7.84 -13.70
N GLY A 76 15.03 6.62 -14.20
CA GLY A 76 16.34 5.99 -14.29
C GLY A 76 16.90 5.58 -12.92
N SER A 77 16.04 5.28 -11.97
CA SER A 77 16.44 4.81 -10.65
C SER A 77 16.85 3.33 -10.69
N HIS A 78 17.90 3.01 -9.95
CA HIS A 78 18.42 1.65 -9.81
C HIS A 78 17.82 0.93 -8.60
N LEU A 79 17.39 1.71 -7.60
CA LEU A 79 16.76 1.20 -6.39
C LEU A 79 15.49 1.99 -6.06
N VAL A 80 14.45 1.27 -5.64
CA VAL A 80 13.21 1.84 -5.12
C VAL A 80 13.05 1.40 -3.67
N ILE A 81 12.89 2.36 -2.76
CA ILE A 81 12.69 2.12 -1.34
C ILE A 81 11.25 2.46 -0.98
N PHE A 82 10.55 1.51 -0.37
CA PHE A 82 9.19 1.71 0.14
C PHE A 82 9.20 2.05 1.64
N PRO A 83 8.15 2.74 2.14
CA PRO A 83 7.99 2.97 3.57
C PRO A 83 7.92 1.69 4.39
N GLU A 84 8.27 1.80 5.67
CA GLU A 84 7.97 0.76 6.65
C GLU A 84 6.45 0.51 6.68
N TYR A 85 6.05 -0.75 6.85
CA TYR A 85 4.64 -1.16 6.88
C TYR A 85 3.85 -0.87 5.59
N ASN A 86 4.52 -0.80 4.43
CA ASN A 86 3.84 -0.60 3.15
C ASN A 86 2.75 -1.64 2.83
N PHE A 87 2.70 -2.78 3.52
CA PHE A 87 1.65 -3.78 3.36
C PHE A 87 0.34 -3.45 4.11
N PHE A 88 0.27 -2.37 4.89
CA PHE A 88 -0.95 -2.01 5.65
C PHE A 88 -2.17 -1.70 4.78
N ASP A 89 -1.97 -1.44 3.49
CA ASP A 89 -3.07 -1.32 2.52
C ASP A 89 -3.89 -2.60 2.41
N LEU A 90 -3.25 -3.76 2.63
CA LEU A 90 -3.91 -5.06 2.60
C LEU A 90 -4.90 -5.24 3.76
N PHE A 91 -4.90 -4.37 4.77
CA PHE A 91 -5.94 -4.39 5.80
C PHE A 91 -7.33 -4.11 5.24
N GLY A 92 -7.45 -3.46 4.07
CA GLY A 92 -8.73 -3.34 3.37
C GLY A 92 -9.35 -4.68 2.96
N LEU A 93 -8.54 -5.76 2.94
CA LEU A 93 -9.01 -7.12 2.71
C LEU A 93 -9.61 -7.76 3.96
N ILE A 94 -9.34 -7.24 5.15
CA ILE A 94 -9.96 -7.73 6.39
C ILE A 94 -11.46 -7.38 6.35
N PRO A 95 -12.36 -8.34 6.61
CA PRO A 95 -13.78 -8.07 6.70
C PRO A 95 -14.08 -6.88 7.62
N GLU A 96 -14.97 -5.99 7.18
CA GLU A 96 -15.43 -4.82 7.96
C GLU A 96 -14.34 -3.79 8.33
N PHE A 97 -13.08 -3.98 7.91
CA PHE A 97 -12.00 -3.03 8.22
C PHE A 97 -12.28 -1.63 7.66
N ASN A 98 -12.87 -1.52 6.47
CA ASN A 98 -13.23 -0.23 5.90
C ASN A 98 -14.22 0.56 6.78
N PHE A 99 -15.14 -0.14 7.46
CA PHE A 99 -16.06 0.48 8.41
C PHE A 99 -15.33 0.94 9.67
N LEU A 100 -14.48 0.09 10.24
CA LEU A 100 -13.64 0.43 11.39
C LEU A 100 -12.73 1.63 11.09
N ASN A 101 -12.05 1.61 9.94
CA ASN A 101 -11.15 2.65 9.49
C ASN A 101 -11.89 4.00 9.33
N GLN A 102 -13.09 3.99 8.75
CA GLN A 102 -13.92 5.20 8.65
C GLN A 102 -14.30 5.75 10.03
N ILE A 103 -14.67 4.90 10.98
CA ILE A 103 -15.02 5.32 12.35
C ILE A 103 -13.80 5.91 13.06
N LEU A 104 -12.66 5.23 13.00
CA LEU A 104 -11.43 5.66 13.64
C LEU A 104 -10.93 6.99 13.08
N ASN A 105 -10.93 7.13 11.75
CA ASN A 105 -10.52 8.38 11.10
C ASN A 105 -11.49 9.53 11.40
N LYS A 106 -12.81 9.28 11.41
CA LYS A 106 -13.80 10.29 11.84
C LYS A 106 -13.58 10.74 13.29
N LYS A 107 -13.24 9.81 14.20
CA LYS A 107 -12.91 10.15 15.59
C LYS A 107 -11.63 10.98 15.67
N ALA A 108 -10.58 10.60 14.94
CA ALA A 108 -9.31 11.32 14.92
C ALA A 108 -9.44 12.76 14.40
N ILE A 109 -10.25 12.98 13.35
CA ILE A 109 -10.54 14.32 12.83
C ILE A 109 -11.26 15.17 13.88
N LYS A 110 -12.31 14.62 14.53
CA LYS A 110 -13.05 15.34 15.58
C LYS A 110 -12.20 15.72 16.79
N VAL A 111 -11.17 14.93 17.12
CA VAL A 111 -10.21 15.25 18.20
C VAL A 111 -9.31 16.40 17.77
N LYS A 112 -8.73 16.35 16.55
CA LYS A 112 -7.89 17.43 16.01
C LYS A 112 -8.62 18.77 15.94
N ASP A 113 -9.90 18.78 15.58
CA ASP A 113 -10.68 20.01 15.52
C ASP A 113 -10.91 20.61 16.91
N LYS A 114 -11.19 19.77 17.92
CA LYS A 114 -11.35 20.21 19.32
C LYS A 114 -10.07 20.76 19.94
N ASP A 115 -8.91 20.21 19.58
CA ASP A 115 -7.63 20.70 20.09
C ASP A 115 -7.24 22.04 19.45
N LYS A 116 -7.54 22.23 18.15
CA LYS A 116 -7.36 23.52 17.47
C LYS A 116 -8.25 24.64 18.04
N ASP A 117 -9.46 24.31 18.47
CA ASP A 117 -10.35 25.29 19.09
C ASP A 117 -9.89 25.67 20.50
N LYS A 118 -9.29 24.74 21.26
CA LYS A 118 -8.73 25.01 22.60
C LYS A 118 -7.45 25.84 22.59
N ASP A 119 -6.64 25.74 21.54
CA ASP A 119 -5.42 26.56 21.43
C ASP A 119 -5.74 28.01 21.03
N LYS A 120 -6.84 28.26 20.30
CA LYS A 120 -7.31 29.62 19.99
C LYS A 120 -7.87 30.39 21.18
N ASP A 121 -8.33 29.68 22.21
CA ASP A 121 -8.87 30.28 23.44
C ASP A 121 -7.79 30.58 24.50
N LYS A 122 -6.53 30.17 24.27
CA LYS A 122 -5.39 30.48 25.17
C LYS A 122 -4.59 31.72 24.79
N ASP A 123 -4.84 32.28 23.61
CA ASP A 123 -4.19 33.51 23.09
C ASP A 123 -5.08 34.77 23.25
N LYS A 124 -6.10 34.72 24.11
CA LYS A 124 -6.94 35.87 24.51
C LYS A 124 -6.84 36.12 26.01
#